data_AF-A0AAV3FJD1-F1
#
_entry.id   AF-A0AAV3FJD1-F1
#
_cell.length_a   1.000
_cell.length_b   1.000
_cell.length_c   1.000
_cell.angle_alpha   90.00
_cell.angle_beta   90.00
_cell.angle_gamma   90.00
#
_symmetry.space_group_name_H-M   'P 1'
#
loop_
_entity.id
_entity.type
_entity.pdbx_description
1 polymer ?
#
loop_
_entity_poly.entity_id
_entity_poly.type
_entity_poly.pdbx_seq_one_letter_code
_entity_poly.pdbx_strand_id
1 'polypeptide(L)' 'MARHQHHKGNADSQTLSPSQRYASFQKVQRHRASAAARFAESLPFELDDFQTEANDALEAGSNVLVAAQPVPAKP' A
#
# COMPACT_ATOMS: atom_id res chain seq x y z
N MET A 1 18.25 3.01 20.60
CA MET A 1 17.00 3.80 20.71
C MET A 1 16.31 3.81 19.34
N ALA A 2 15.61 2.74 18.94
CA ALA A 2 14.89 2.67 17.66
C ALA A 2 13.39 2.83 17.93
N ARG A 3 12.78 3.85 17.34
CA ARG A 3 11.39 4.24 17.55
C ARG A 3 10.44 3.24 16.90
N HIS A 4 9.54 2.69 17.70
CA HIS A 4 8.41 1.89 17.24
C HIS A 4 7.38 2.79 16.55
N GLN A 5 7.16 2.58 15.25
CA GLN A 5 6.16 3.31 14.45
C GLN A 5 5.01 2.40 14.00
N HIS A 6 4.53 1.49 14.86
CA HIS A 6 3.40 0.59 14.53
C HIS A 6 2.13 0.78 15.37
N HIS A 7 2.06 1.83 16.22
CA HIS A 7 0.94 2.02 17.14
C HIS A 7 -0.17 2.97 16.65
N LYS A 8 -0.05 3.58 15.46
CA LYS A 8 -0.94 4.67 15.05
C LYS A 8 -2.26 4.22 14.39
N GLY A 9 -2.23 3.12 13.63
CA GLY A 9 -3.41 2.67 12.86
C GLY A 9 -4.61 2.19 13.70
N ASN A 10 -4.37 1.67 14.91
CA ASN A 10 -5.45 1.14 15.75
C ASN A 10 -6.19 2.26 16.53
N ALA A 11 -5.46 3.28 16.99
CA ALA A 11 -6.03 4.41 17.73
C ALA A 11 -6.97 5.28 16.87
N ASP A 12 -6.63 5.48 15.60
CA ASP A 12 -7.47 6.25 14.66
C ASP A 12 -8.79 5.52 14.37
N SER A 13 -8.79 4.19 14.35
CA SER A 13 -10.01 3.40 14.10
C SER A 13 -11.06 3.49 15.22
N GLN A 14 -10.62 3.76 16.45
CA GLN A 14 -11.47 3.90 17.64
C GLN A 14 -12.18 5.27 17.69
N THR A 15 -11.66 6.28 16.98
CA THR A 15 -12.24 7.64 16.92
C THR A 15 -13.16 7.84 15.72
N LEU A 16 -13.11 6.96 14.72
CA LEU A 16 -13.98 7.00 13.55
C LEU A 16 -15.42 6.61 13.91
N SER A 17 -16.37 7.36 13.35
CA SER A 17 -17.78 6.96 13.41
C SER A 17 -18.01 5.59 12.74
N PRO A 18 -19.08 4.87 13.09
CA PRO A 18 -19.38 3.56 12.49
C PRO A 18 -19.40 3.57 10.95
N SER A 19 -19.95 4.63 10.35
CA SER A 19 -19.99 4.81 8.90
C SER A 19 -18.60 5.01 8.30
N GLN A 20 -17.74 5.79 8.94
CA GLN A 20 -16.36 5.99 8.49
C GLN A 20 -15.52 4.72 8.58
N ARG A 21 -15.68 3.92 9.64
CA ARG A 21 -15.00 2.62 9.75
C ARG A 21 -15.46 1.64 8.66
N TYR A 22 -16.75 1.65 8.34
CA TYR A 22 -17.26 0.81 7.26
C TYR A 22 -16.71 1.27 5.90
N ALA A 23 -16.67 2.58 5.65
CA ALA A 23 -16.08 3.14 4.45
C ALA A 23 -14.58 2.82 4.32
N SER A 24 -13.81 2.85 5.42
CA SER A 24 -12.40 2.46 5.40
C SER A 24 -12.23 0.95 5.14
N PHE A 25 -13.05 0.10 5.76
CA PHE A 25 -13.06 -1.34 5.49
C PHE A 25 -13.37 -1.64 4.01
N GLN A 26 -14.38 -0.98 3.42
CA GLN A 26 -14.69 -1.13 2.00
C GLN A 26 -13.54 -0.69 1.08
N LYS A 27 -12.78 0.35 1.45
CA LYS A 27 -11.57 0.75 0.71
C LYS A 27 -10.51 -0.35 0.76
N VAL A 28 -10.23 -0.90 1.95
CA VAL A 28 -9.25 -1.98 2.13
C VAL A 28 -9.66 -3.24 1.36
N GLN A 29 -10.93 -3.63 1.40
CA GLN A 29 -11.41 -4.81 0.66
C GLN A 29 -11.28 -4.65 -0.85
N ARG A 30 -11.59 -3.47 -1.39
CA ARG A 30 -11.40 -3.18 -2.82
C ARG A 30 -9.92 -3.24 -3.21
N HIS A 31 -9.04 -2.65 -2.40
CA HIS A 31 -7.60 -2.71 -2.64
C HIS A 31 -7.08 -4.15 -2.62
N ARG A 32 -7.47 -4.98 -1.65
CA ARG A 32 -7.05 -6.40 -1.59
C ARG A 32 -7.48 -7.23 -2.80
N ALA A 33 -8.58 -6.87 -3.45
CA ALA A 33 -9.06 -7.55 -4.65
C ALA A 33 -8.37 -7.08 -5.95
N SER A 34 -7.55 -6.04 -5.88
CA SER A 34 -6.90 -5.39 -7.03
C SER A 34 -5.82 -6.28 -7.68
N ALA A 35 -5.42 -5.95 -8.90
CA ALA A 35 -4.28 -6.57 -9.55
C ALA A 35 -2.96 -6.17 -8.89
N ALA A 36 -2.80 -4.89 -8.51
CA ALA A 36 -1.64 -4.36 -7.82
C ALA A 36 -1.36 -5.08 -6.50
N ALA A 37 -2.41 -5.28 -5.68
CA ALA A 37 -2.27 -6.00 -4.41
C ALA A 37 -1.86 -7.47 -4.61
N ARG A 38 -2.49 -8.16 -5.56
CA ARG A 38 -2.12 -9.56 -5.87
C ARG A 38 -0.70 -9.68 -6.39
N PHE A 39 -0.23 -8.72 -7.18
CA PHE A 39 1.15 -8.68 -7.64
C PHE A 39 2.11 -8.46 -6.46
N ALA A 40 1.84 -7.49 -5.60
CA ALA A 40 2.65 -7.23 -4.41
C ALA A 40 2.72 -8.47 -3.48
N GLU A 41 1.60 -9.14 -3.25
CA GLU A 41 1.53 -10.37 -2.44
C GLU A 41 2.26 -11.57 -3.06
N SER A 42 2.47 -11.57 -4.38
CA SER A 42 3.18 -12.64 -5.07
C SER A 42 4.71 -12.56 -4.91
N LEU A 43 5.24 -11.41 -4.47
CA LEU A 43 6.66 -11.17 -4.33
C LEU A 43 7.15 -11.64 -2.95
N PRO A 44 8.38 -12.15 -2.84
CA PRO A 44 8.97 -12.56 -1.56
C PRO A 44 9.43 -11.37 -0.69
N PHE A 45 9.04 -10.15 -1.06
CA PHE A 45 9.38 -8.91 -0.38
C PHE A 45 8.28 -7.88 -0.56
N GLU A 46 8.24 -6.89 0.32
CA GLU A 46 7.33 -5.76 0.20
C GLU A 46 7.83 -4.76 -0.85
N LEU A 47 6.89 -4.15 -1.56
CA LEU A 47 7.15 -3.02 -2.46
C LEU A 47 7.39 -1.77 -1.64
N ASP A 48 8.28 -0.90 -2.11
CA ASP A 48 8.40 0.45 -1.55
C ASP A 48 7.26 1.36 -2.05
N ASP A 49 7.20 2.57 -1.48
CA ASP A 49 6.12 3.51 -1.75
C ASP A 49 6.02 3.87 -3.23
N PHE A 50 7.16 4.09 -3.91
CA PHE A 50 7.15 4.48 -5.33
C PHE A 50 6.74 3.32 -6.24
N GLN A 51 7.12 2.07 -5.89
CA GLN A 51 6.71 0.88 -6.62
C GLN A 51 5.21 0.63 -6.47
N THR A 52 4.67 0.86 -5.27
CA THR A 52 3.24 0.72 -4.99
C THR A 52 2.43 1.76 -5.78
N GLU A 53 2.83 3.03 -5.74
CA GLU A 53 2.17 4.10 -6.51
C GLU A 53 2.23 3.85 -8.02
N ALA A 54 3.36 3.36 -8.53
CA ALA A 54 3.48 3.00 -9.94
C ALA A 54 2.51 1.87 -10.33
N ASN A 55 2.36 0.84 -9.51
CA ASN A 55 1.42 -0.25 -9.77
C ASN A 55 -0.04 0.22 -9.73
N ASP A 56 -0.41 1.06 -8.76
CA ASP A 56 -1.77 1.62 -8.67
C ASP A 56 -2.10 2.48 -9.90
N ALA A 57 -1.16 3.31 -10.36
CA ALA A 57 -1.34 4.14 -11.54
C ALA A 57 -1.46 3.29 -12.83
N LEU A 58 -0.69 2.20 -12.94
CA LEU A 58 -0.80 1.25 -14.04
C LEU A 58 -2.16 0.53 -14.03
N GLU A 59 -2.65 0.09 -12.86
CA GLU A 59 -3.97 -0.53 -12.74
C GLU A 59 -5.10 0.45 -13.07
N ALA A 60 -4.92 1.74 -12.79
CA ALA A 60 -5.84 2.81 -13.22
C ALA A 60 -5.76 3.13 -14.73
N GLY A 61 -4.89 2.45 -15.49
CA GLY A 61 -4.71 2.65 -16.93
C GLY A 61 -3.87 3.86 -17.30
N SER A 62 -3.09 4.40 -16.37
CA SER A 62 -2.19 5.54 -16.60
C SER A 62 -0.80 5.07 -17.02
N ASN A 63 -0.12 5.88 -17.84
CA ASN A 63 1.29 5.70 -18.12
C ASN A 63 2.12 6.30 -16.97
N VAL A 64 3.21 5.63 -16.58
CA VAL A 64 4.07 6.04 -15.47
C VAL A 64 5.52 6.17 -15.95
N LEU A 65 6.20 7.25 -15.57
CA LEU A 65 7.65 7.41 -15.72
C LEU A 65 8.28 7.41 -14.34
N VAL A 66 9.09 6.40 -14.04
CA VAL A 66 9.78 6.28 -12.74
C VAL A 66 11.24 6.65 -12.91
N ALA A 67 11.67 7.71 -12.22
CA ALA A 67 13.08 8.05 -12.06
C ALA A 67 13.55 7.56 -10.68
N ALA A 68 13.99 6.31 -10.62
CA ALA A 68 14.48 5.69 -9.40
C ALA A 68 16.02 5.53 -9.43
N GLN A 69 16.65 5.62 -8.25
CA GLN A 69 18.06 5.25 -8.10
C GLN A 69 18.24 3.73 -8.23
N PRO A 70 19.41 3.25 -8.74
CA PRO A 70 19.70 1.82 -8.79
C PRO A 70 19.70 1.25 -7.37
N VAL A 71 18.90 0.21 -7.14
CA VAL A 71 19.00 -0.58 -5.92
C VAL A 71 20.12 -1.62 -6.09
N PRO A 72 20.91 -1.91 -5.04
CA PRO A 72 21.82 -3.05 -5.08
C PRO A 72 21.01 -4.33 -5.30
N ALA A 73 21.54 -5.27 -6.07
CA ALA A 73 20.89 -6.56 -6.31
C ALA A 73 20.48 -7.18 -4.96
N LYS A 74 19.19 -7.51 -4.81
CA LYS A 74 18.74 -8.32 -3.67
C LYS A 74 19.47 -9.67 -3.76
N PRO A 75 20.03 -10.19 -2.65
CA PRO A 75 20.77 -11.46 -2.66
C PRO A 75 19.90 -12.63 -3.09
#